data_AF-A0A223SBW1-F1
#
_entry.id   AF-A0A223SBW1-F1
#
_cell.length_a   1.000
_cell.length_b   1.000
_cell.length_c   1.000
_cell.angle_alpha   90.00
_cell.angle_beta   90.00
_cell.angle_gamma   90.00
#
_symmetry.space_group_name_H-M   'P 1'
#
loop_
_entity.id
_entity.type
_entity.pdbx_description
1 polymer ?
#
loop_
_entity_poly.entity_id
_entity_poly.type
_entity_poly.pdbx_seq_one_letter_code
_entity_poly.pdbx_strand_id
1 'polypeptide(L)'
;MSNAAEQPRSPAPYLRVVRGDPSNEEVAALVTVLTARARATRTAHAAAASGRGAPSAWRDRSRLVRRPLTPGPGAWRNSFRSG
;
A
#
# COMPACT_ATOMS: atom_id res chain seq x y z
N MET A 1 -9.23 51.60 2.10
CA MET A 1 -8.56 50.49 2.80
C MET A 1 -9.36 49.22 2.52
N SER A 2 -9.18 48.60 1.36
CA SER A 2 -9.91 47.38 0.98
C SER A 2 -9.08 46.15 1.35
N ASN A 3 -9.59 45.38 2.30
CA ASN A 3 -9.01 44.13 2.73
C ASN A 3 -9.39 43.05 1.71
N ALA A 4 -8.42 42.59 0.90
CA ALA A 4 -8.62 41.50 -0.04
C ALA A 4 -8.90 40.22 0.77
N ALA A 5 -10.04 39.58 0.50
CA ALA A 5 -10.48 38.39 1.19
C ALA A 5 -9.37 37.33 1.26
N GLU A 6 -8.95 37.00 2.48
CA GLU A 6 -8.07 35.88 2.79
C GLU A 6 -8.75 34.59 2.30
N GLN A 7 -8.33 34.10 1.13
CA GLN A 7 -8.79 32.81 0.62
C GLN A 7 -8.29 31.71 1.57
N PRO A 8 -9.15 30.78 2.03
CA PRO A 8 -8.70 29.70 2.90
C PRO A 8 -7.64 28.87 2.17
N ARG A 9 -6.41 28.84 2.70
CA ARG A 9 -5.35 27.98 2.19
C ARG A 9 -5.74 26.52 2.42
N SER A 10 -6.23 25.87 1.37
CA SER A 10 -6.50 24.43 1.39
C SER A 10 -5.21 23.66 1.67
N PRO A 11 -5.25 22.60 2.50
CA PRO A 11 -4.08 21.77 2.78
C PRO A 11 -3.56 21.11 1.51
N ALA A 12 -2.26 20.79 1.50
CA ALA A 12 -1.62 20.16 0.35
C ALA A 12 -2.30 18.81 -0.01
N PRO A 13 -2.47 18.51 -1.31
CA PRO A 13 -3.16 17.31 -1.74
C PRO A 13 -2.39 16.03 -1.39
N TYR A 14 -3.09 14.99 -0.95
CA TYR A 14 -2.51 13.67 -0.61
C TYR A 14 -2.03 12.88 -1.84
N LEU A 15 -2.59 13.18 -3.02
CA LEU A 15 -2.23 12.58 -4.31
C LEU A 15 -2.27 13.67 -5.39
N ARG A 16 -1.26 13.69 -6.27
CA ARG A 16 -1.20 14.62 -7.41
C ARG A 16 -0.80 13.88 -8.68
N VAL A 17 -1.57 14.07 -9.74
CA VAL A 17 -1.19 13.64 -11.09
C VAL A 17 -0.15 14.63 -11.62
N VAL A 18 1.06 14.14 -11.90
CA VAL A 18 2.18 15.00 -12.34
C VAL A 18 2.20 15.16 -13.87
N ARG A 19 1.59 14.23 -14.60
CA ARG A 19 1.53 14.21 -16.07
C ARG A 19 0.29 13.46 -16.54
N GLY A 20 -0.30 13.91 -17.64
CA GLY A 20 -1.48 13.31 -18.27
C GLY A 20 -2.79 13.93 -17.78
N ASP A 21 -3.87 13.64 -18.49
CA ASP A 21 -5.23 14.05 -18.15
C ASP A 21 -6.09 12.76 -18.04
N PRO A 22 -6.15 12.14 -16.84
CA PRO A 22 -6.80 10.86 -16.69
C PRO A 22 -8.31 10.98 -16.87
N SER A 23 -8.93 9.98 -17.48
CA SER A 23 -10.38 9.94 -17.58
C SER A 23 -11.01 9.73 -16.20
N ASN A 24 -12.32 10.03 -16.08
CA ASN A 24 -13.06 9.81 -14.84
C ASN A 24 -13.01 8.34 -14.38
N GLU A 25 -13.03 7.41 -15.34
CA GLU A 25 -12.95 5.97 -15.11
C GLU A 25 -11.58 5.58 -14.54
N GLU A 26 -10.50 6.17 -15.04
CA GLU A 26 -9.15 5.94 -14.54
C GLU A 26 -8.96 6.49 -13.12
N VAL A 27 -9.49 7.68 -12.86
CA VAL A 27 -9.51 8.25 -11.50
C VAL A 27 -10.29 7.34 -10.55
N ALA A 28 -11.46 6.86 -10.96
CA ALA A 28 -12.26 5.92 -10.16
C ALA A 28 -11.51 4.60 -9.90
N ALA A 29 -10.82 4.07 -10.91
CA ALA A 29 -9.99 2.87 -10.77
C ALA A 29 -8.85 3.08 -9.76
N LEU A 30 -8.14 4.21 -9.83
CA LEU A 30 -7.08 4.57 -8.88
C LEU A 30 -7.61 4.66 -7.45
N VAL A 31 -8.71 5.37 -7.23
CA VAL A 31 -9.34 5.50 -5.91
C VAL A 31 -9.76 4.12 -5.38
N THR A 32 -10.33 3.27 -6.23
CA THR A 32 -10.76 1.91 -5.86
C THR A 32 -9.59 1.08 -5.37
N VAL A 33 -8.48 1.06 -6.12
CA VAL A 33 -7.26 0.31 -5.75
C VAL A 33 -6.66 0.83 -4.45
N LEU A 34 -6.52 2.16 -4.30
CA LEU A 34 -5.98 2.77 -3.09
C LEU A 34 -6.84 2.45 -1.86
N THR A 35 -8.16 2.50 -2.00
CA THR A 35 -9.08 2.19 -0.90
C THR A 35 -9.05 0.70 -0.54
N ALA A 36 -8.98 -0.19 -1.53
CA ALA A 36 -8.83 -1.63 -1.31
C ALA A 36 -7.52 -1.95 -0.56
N ARG A 37 -6.42 -1.31 -0.96
CA ARG A 37 -5.12 -1.45 -0.28
C ARG A 37 -5.20 -0.94 1.16
N ALA A 38 -5.78 0.23 1.40
CA ALA A 38 -5.94 0.79 2.74
C ALA A 38 -6.77 -0.11 3.66
N ARG A 39 -7.84 -0.75 3.12
CA ARG A 39 -8.62 -1.77 3.84
C ARG A 39 -7.77 -2.98 4.20
N ALA A 40 -7.04 -3.54 3.24
CA ALA A 40 -6.18 -4.70 3.48
C ALA A 40 -5.12 -4.42 4.56
N THR A 41 -4.47 -3.26 4.53
CA THR A 41 -3.49 -2.84 5.54
C THR A 41 -4.12 -2.75 6.93
N ARG A 42 -5.31 -2.14 7.06
CA ARG A 42 -6.03 -2.08 8.34
C ARG A 42 -6.40 -3.46 8.88
N THR A 43 -6.88 -4.36 8.02
CA THR A 43 -7.18 -5.74 8.40
C THR A 43 -5.92 -6.47 8.86
N ALA A 44 -4.79 -6.31 8.15
CA ALA A 44 -3.51 -6.90 8.54
C ALA A 44 -3.03 -6.38 9.92
N HIS A 45 -3.16 -5.07 10.17
CA HIS A 45 -2.83 -4.50 11.48
C HIS A 45 -3.72 -5.04 12.60
N ALA A 46 -5.03 -5.16 12.37
CA ALA A 46 -5.96 -5.74 13.35
C ALA A 46 -5.63 -7.22 13.64
N ALA A 47 -5.30 -8.00 12.60
CA ALA A 47 -4.88 -9.39 12.76
C ALA A 47 -3.58 -9.50 13.59
N ALA A 48 -2.59 -8.65 13.30
CA ALA A 48 -1.34 -8.58 14.05
C ALA A 48 -1.56 -8.23 15.53
N ALA A 49 -2.44 -7.25 15.82
CA ALA A 49 -2.78 -6.87 17.19
C ALA A 49 -3.46 -8.00 17.98
N SER A 50 -4.22 -8.87 17.30
CA SER A 50 -4.91 -10.01 17.92
C SER A 50 -4.03 -11.26 18.14
N GLY A 51 -2.74 -11.21 17.83
CA GLY A 51 -1.84 -12.37 17.92
C GLY A 51 -2.09 -13.48 16.87
N ARG A 52 -3.12 -13.33 16.02
CA ARG A 52 -3.46 -14.24 14.91
C ARG A 52 -2.76 -13.90 13.60
N GLY A 53 -1.87 -12.91 13.61
CA GLY A 53 -1.07 -12.57 12.42
C GLY A 53 -0.09 -13.69 12.11
N ALA A 54 -0.12 -14.21 10.89
CA ALA A 54 0.99 -15.03 10.40
C ALA A 54 2.30 -14.23 10.59
N PRO A 55 3.38 -14.86 11.09
CA PRO A 55 4.64 -14.18 11.28
C PRO A 55 5.06 -13.53 9.96
N SER A 56 5.46 -12.26 10.04
CA SER A 56 5.96 -11.52 8.90
C SER A 56 7.07 -12.32 8.22
N ALA A 57 7.03 -12.42 6.89
CA ALA A 57 8.13 -13.03 6.13
C ALA A 57 9.49 -12.36 6.45
N TRP A 58 9.50 -11.07 6.83
CA TRP A 58 10.70 -10.36 7.30
C TRP A 58 11.23 -10.89 8.64
N ARG A 59 10.36 -11.41 9.50
CA ARG A 59 10.72 -11.99 10.81
C ARG A 59 10.97 -13.49 10.74
N ASP A 60 10.89 -14.11 9.55
CA ASP A 60 11.14 -15.52 9.39
C ASP A 60 12.64 -15.83 9.55
N ARG A 61 12.99 -16.42 10.70
CA ARG A 61 14.36 -16.80 11.05
C ARG A 61 14.94 -17.84 10.10
N SER A 62 14.09 -18.58 9.37
CA SER A 62 14.54 -19.50 8.33
C SER A 62 15.23 -18.81 7.15
N ARG A 63 15.14 -17.47 7.04
CA ARG A 63 15.94 -16.66 6.09
C ARG A 63 17.37 -16.40 6.56
N LEU A 64 17.68 -16.52 7.86
CA LEU A 64 19.04 -16.40 8.37
C LEU A 64 19.90 -17.64 8.06
N VAL A 65 19.27 -18.72 7.59
CA VAL A 65 19.91 -19.96 7.16
C VAL A 65 19.53 -20.25 5.72
N ARG A 66 20.47 -20.78 4.93
CA ARG A 66 20.22 -21.03 3.50
C ARG A 66 19.26 -22.20 3.35
N ARG A 67 18.06 -21.97 2.79
CA ARG A 67 17.10 -23.04 2.45
C ARG A 67 17.16 -23.36 0.96
N PRO A 68 17.03 -24.65 0.56
CA PRO A 68 16.85 -25.01 -0.84
C PRO A 68 15.59 -24.36 -1.41
N LEU A 69 15.68 -23.80 -2.62
CA LEU A 69 14.52 -23.25 -3.33
C LEU A 69 13.59 -24.40 -3.74
N THR A 70 12.36 -24.40 -3.26
CA THR A 70 11.35 -25.39 -3.67
C THR A 70 10.54 -24.84 -4.85
N PRO A 71 10.62 -25.45 -6.04
CA PRO A 71 9.77 -25.07 -7.17
C PRO A 71 8.31 -25.41 -6.88
N GLY A 72 7.39 -24.53 -7.27
CA GLY A 72 5.95 -24.77 -7.11
C GLY A 72 5.08 -23.57 -7.44
N PRO A 73 3.75 -23.76 -7.56
CA PRO A 73 2.81 -22.68 -7.81
C PRO A 73 2.96 -21.53 -6.80
N GLY A 74 3.19 -20.32 -7.30
CA GLY A 74 3.40 -19.14 -6.46
C GLY A 74 4.85 -18.88 -6.02
N ALA A 75 5.82 -19.72 -6.40
CA ALA A 75 7.24 -19.50 -6.09
C ALA A 75 7.74 -18.13 -6.58
N TRP A 76 7.33 -17.71 -7.78
CA TRP A 76 7.66 -16.40 -8.36
C TRP A 76 7.07 -15.22 -7.58
N ARG A 77 5.86 -15.38 -7.01
CA ARG A 77 5.24 -14.34 -6.17
C ARG A 77 6.00 -14.14 -4.86
N ASN A 78 6.71 -15.16 -4.40
CA ASN A 78 7.57 -15.10 -3.23
C ASN A 78 8.97 -14.55 -3.56
N SER A 79 9.38 -14.54 -4.84
CA SER A 79 10.64 -13.93 -5.29
C SER A 79 10.64 -12.41 -5.24
N PHE A 80 9.49 -11.75 -5.47
CA PHE A 80 9.35 -10.28 -5.40
C PHE A 80 9.04 -9.76 -4.00
N ARG A 81 8.75 -10.66 -3.05
CA ARG A 81 8.94 -10.36 -1.63
C ARG A 81 10.40 -10.63 -1.30
N SER A 82 11.28 -9.87 -1.96
CA SER A 82 12.57 -9.50 -1.39
C SER A 82 12.32 -9.14 0.06
N GLY A 83 13.18 -9.69 0.94
CA GLY A 83 13.31 -9.45 2.37
C GLY A 83 12.17 -8.66 2.93
#